data_AF-A0A3Q2E3T0-F1
#
_entry.id   AF-A0A3Q2E3T0-F1
#
_cell.length_a   1.000
_cell.length_b   1.000
_cell.length_c   1.000
_cell.angle_alpha   90.00
_cell.angle_beta   90.00
_cell.angle_gamma   90.00
#
_symmetry.space_group_name_H-M   'P 1'
#
loop_
_entity.id
_entity.type
_entity.pdbx_description
1 polymer ?
#
loop_
_entity_poly.entity_id
_entity_poly.type
_entity_poly.pdbx_seq_one_letter_code
_entity_poly.pdbx_strand_id
1 'polypeptide(L)'
;LEQILRSRNPNSLPALIYAAATEDGASAGTPPPSRVNALLERRVQRLESELESHDEEAKRSLRAMEQQFHRIRLEQQLLQTRPTEAAAPAAELWTSRCQLLEEELRREKISHQEKEESLQEQIEALQQQLRPKVSSSWFRQAEAAFGARIERLNRELATKNRRIQELNRTVERLKGERRGAPSAPRRSAESGPCAGPTGPQQHAAGTNMEEETFPAAQNEKTYQPTAFTGSHISEVLQENEALRERVEQLQLQSEKDQEELQKEANQQAGTLCCRLRERSAEQLSSMKAEHLRVLDRLRAAHALEHSSSKVAELSNKLQTQEVAMKHLQQQLKELQESKEALCISRRREEALQKQVIIKGYTA
;
A
#
# COMPACT_ATOMS: atom_id res chain seq x y z
N LEU A 1 -15.78 -8.95 27.12
CA LEU A 1 -15.54 -9.41 25.72
C LEU A 1 -16.69 -8.99 24.80
N GLU A 2 -17.94 -9.19 25.20
CA GLU A 2 -19.13 -8.84 24.43
C GLU A 2 -19.24 -7.35 24.07
N GLN A 3 -18.95 -6.47 25.04
CA GLN A 3 -18.99 -5.03 24.86
C GLN A 3 -17.90 -4.54 23.89
N ILE A 4 -16.78 -5.26 23.83
CA ILE A 4 -15.66 -5.00 22.91
C ILE A 4 -16.00 -5.48 21.49
N LEU A 5 -16.68 -6.63 21.36
CA LEU A 5 -17.16 -7.15 20.08
C LEU A 5 -18.27 -6.26 19.48
N ARG A 6 -19.18 -5.76 20.32
CA ARG A 6 -20.26 -4.83 19.92
C ARG A 6 -19.76 -3.43 19.56
N SER A 7 -18.71 -2.92 20.22
CA SER A 7 -18.21 -1.54 19.99
C SER A 7 -17.26 -1.41 18.81
N ARG A 8 -16.47 -2.45 18.50
CA ARG A 8 -15.45 -2.39 17.45
C ARG A 8 -15.95 -2.73 16.06
N ASN A 9 -16.83 -3.73 15.93
CA ASN A 9 -17.42 -4.13 14.64
C ASN A 9 -18.83 -4.69 14.86
N PRO A 10 -19.85 -3.82 14.96
CA PRO A 10 -21.23 -4.23 15.27
C PRO A 10 -21.85 -5.16 14.22
N ASN A 11 -21.30 -5.18 13.00
CA ASN A 11 -21.74 -6.02 11.89
C ASN A 11 -20.85 -7.25 11.65
N SER A 12 -19.89 -7.53 12.54
CA SER A 12 -19.07 -8.73 12.41
C SER A 12 -19.86 -9.98 12.79
N LEU A 13 -19.61 -11.08 12.06
CA LEU A 13 -20.24 -12.39 12.29
C LEU A 13 -20.21 -12.83 13.77
N PRO A 14 -19.07 -12.70 14.50
CA PRO A 14 -19.02 -13.02 15.92
C PRO A 14 -19.91 -12.14 16.80
N ALA A 15 -20.05 -10.84 16.48
CA ALA A 15 -20.92 -9.92 17.22
C ALA A 15 -22.41 -10.21 16.98
N LEU A 16 -22.77 -10.57 15.75
CA LEU A 16 -24.14 -10.94 15.37
C LEU A 16 -24.55 -12.29 15.97
N ILE A 17 -23.67 -13.31 15.92
CA ILE A 17 -23.90 -14.61 16.56
C ILE A 17 -24.12 -14.45 18.06
N TYR A 18 -23.31 -13.60 18.71
CA TYR A 18 -23.41 -13.37 20.13
C TYR A 18 -24.70 -12.64 20.52
N ALA A 19 -25.11 -11.63 19.74
CA ALA A 19 -26.38 -10.92 19.95
C ALA A 19 -27.60 -11.84 19.77
N ALA A 20 -27.58 -12.74 18.78
CA ALA A 20 -28.63 -13.72 18.56
C ALA A 20 -28.72 -14.76 19.70
N ALA A 21 -27.57 -15.25 20.19
CA ALA A 21 -27.53 -16.21 21.30
C ALA A 21 -28.05 -15.63 22.62
N THR A 22 -27.97 -14.31 22.81
CA THR A 22 -28.51 -13.64 24.00
C THR A 22 -30.02 -13.38 23.94
N GLU A 23 -30.66 -13.49 22.76
CA GLU A 23 -32.11 -13.23 22.60
C GLU A 23 -32.96 -14.51 22.57
N ASP A 24 -32.36 -15.69 22.39
CA ASP A 24 -33.04 -17.01 22.40
C ASP A 24 -33.55 -17.47 23.79
N GLY A 25 -33.51 -16.58 24.79
CA GLY A 25 -33.90 -16.87 26.17
C GLY A 25 -35.39 -16.70 26.50
N ALA A 26 -36.26 -16.33 25.56
CA ALA A 26 -37.67 -16.09 25.89
C ALA A 26 -38.67 -16.46 24.78
N SER A 27 -39.57 -17.38 25.14
CA SER A 27 -40.92 -17.64 24.59
C SER A 27 -41.05 -18.55 23.36
N ALA A 28 -41.65 -19.71 23.63
CA ALA A 28 -42.29 -20.58 22.65
C ALA A 28 -43.53 -19.92 22.03
N GLY A 29 -43.64 -20.00 20.70
CA GLY A 29 -44.80 -19.55 19.91
C GLY A 29 -44.36 -18.69 18.73
N THR A 30 -44.25 -19.31 17.55
CA THR A 30 -43.98 -18.71 16.22
C THR A 30 -43.12 -17.44 16.20
N PRO A 31 -41.82 -17.53 15.85
CA PRO A 31 -40.92 -16.39 15.94
C PRO A 31 -41.28 -15.36 14.86
N PRO A 32 -41.32 -14.05 15.17
CA PRO A 32 -41.26 -13.02 14.14
C PRO A 32 -39.96 -13.22 13.33
N PRO A 33 -39.91 -12.87 12.03
CA PRO A 33 -38.69 -13.05 11.25
C PRO A 33 -37.55 -12.35 11.99
N SER A 34 -36.58 -13.16 12.44
CA SER A 34 -35.40 -12.68 13.14
C SER A 34 -34.85 -11.48 12.38
N ARG A 35 -34.48 -10.41 13.09
CA ARG A 35 -33.88 -9.20 12.50
C ARG A 35 -32.73 -9.54 11.54
N VAL A 36 -32.07 -10.68 11.75
CA VAL A 36 -31.06 -11.25 10.87
C VAL A 36 -31.65 -11.70 9.53
N ASN A 37 -32.78 -12.38 9.51
CA ASN A 37 -33.48 -12.80 8.28
C ASN A 37 -33.85 -11.59 7.42
N ALA A 38 -34.38 -10.52 8.02
CA ALA A 38 -34.69 -9.28 7.30
C ALA A 38 -33.43 -8.59 6.71
N LEU A 39 -32.28 -8.68 7.39
CA LEU A 39 -31.00 -8.17 6.87
C LEU A 39 -30.48 -9.04 5.72
N LEU A 40 -30.62 -10.36 5.83
CA LEU A 40 -30.24 -11.30 4.79
C LEU A 40 -31.11 -11.14 3.55
N GLU A 41 -32.43 -11.02 3.70
CA GLU A 41 -33.36 -10.73 2.59
C GLU A 41 -33.00 -9.41 1.88
N ARG A 42 -32.73 -8.34 2.64
CA ARG A 42 -32.25 -7.07 2.07
C ARG A 42 -30.88 -7.18 1.41
N ARG A 43 -30.04 -8.14 1.81
CA ARG A 43 -28.74 -8.38 1.17
C ARG A 43 -28.92 -9.18 -0.12
N VAL A 44 -29.78 -10.20 -0.11
CA VAL A 44 -30.15 -10.99 -1.28
C VAL A 44 -30.77 -10.10 -2.35
N GLN A 45 -31.78 -9.29 -2.01
CA GLN A 45 -32.41 -8.35 -2.95
C GLN A 45 -31.42 -7.36 -3.56
N ARG A 46 -30.45 -6.88 -2.77
CA ARG A 46 -29.39 -6.01 -3.28
C ARG A 46 -28.49 -6.74 -4.27
N LEU A 47 -28.06 -7.96 -3.92
CA LEU A 47 -27.22 -8.78 -4.80
C LEU A 47 -27.95 -9.15 -6.09
N GLU A 48 -29.24 -9.46 -6.03
CA GLU A 48 -30.09 -9.71 -7.22
C GLU A 48 -30.14 -8.48 -8.13
N SER A 49 -30.39 -7.28 -7.57
CA SER A 49 -30.41 -6.04 -8.35
C SER A 49 -29.04 -5.65 -8.92
N GLU A 50 -27.95 -5.91 -8.19
CA GLU A 50 -26.57 -5.70 -8.66
C GLU A 50 -26.25 -6.65 -9.82
N LEU A 51 -26.69 -7.91 -9.74
CA LEU A 51 -26.50 -8.91 -10.79
C LEU A 51 -27.28 -8.55 -12.06
N GLU A 52 -28.56 -8.16 -11.91
CA GLU A 52 -29.40 -7.70 -13.03
C GLU A 52 -28.81 -6.46 -13.71
N SER A 53 -28.27 -5.51 -12.93
CA SER A 53 -27.58 -4.33 -13.47
C SER A 53 -26.37 -4.71 -14.31
N HIS A 54 -25.54 -5.63 -13.82
CA HIS A 54 -24.37 -6.12 -14.55
C HIS A 54 -24.76 -6.88 -15.83
N ASP A 55 -25.82 -7.67 -15.81
CA ASP A 55 -26.33 -8.33 -17.01
C ASP A 55 -26.80 -7.32 -18.06
N GLU A 56 -27.49 -6.25 -17.65
CA GLU A 56 -27.89 -5.17 -18.55
C GLU A 56 -26.70 -4.39 -19.11
N GLU A 57 -25.66 -4.16 -18.31
CA GLU A 57 -24.39 -3.57 -18.78
C GLU A 57 -23.67 -4.47 -19.79
N ALA A 58 -23.61 -5.77 -19.53
CA ALA A 58 -23.02 -6.75 -20.44
C ALA A 58 -23.78 -6.80 -21.78
N LYS A 59 -25.13 -6.79 -21.75
CA LYS A 59 -25.97 -6.71 -22.97
C LYS A 59 -25.71 -5.43 -23.76
N ARG A 60 -25.58 -4.28 -23.10
CA ARG A 60 -25.24 -3.00 -23.77
C ARG A 60 -23.85 -3.05 -24.40
N SER A 61 -22.87 -3.59 -23.68
CA SER A 61 -21.49 -3.76 -24.16
C SER A 61 -21.44 -4.68 -25.39
N LEU A 62 -22.13 -5.82 -25.36
CA LEU A 62 -22.22 -6.76 -26.48
C LEU A 62 -22.81 -6.09 -27.73
N ARG A 63 -23.93 -5.38 -27.59
CA ARG A 63 -24.54 -4.64 -28.71
C ARG A 63 -23.59 -3.58 -29.30
N ALA A 64 -22.86 -2.86 -28.44
CA ALA A 64 -21.87 -1.90 -28.90
C ALA A 64 -20.74 -2.61 -29.68
N MET A 65 -20.24 -3.74 -29.18
CA MET A 65 -19.23 -4.55 -29.87
C MET A 65 -19.73 -5.08 -31.22
N GLU A 66 -20.97 -5.58 -31.28
CA GLU A 66 -21.61 -6.04 -32.52
C GLU A 66 -21.72 -4.89 -33.54
N GLN A 67 -22.12 -3.69 -33.11
CA GLN A 67 -22.17 -2.51 -33.97
C GLN A 67 -20.78 -2.16 -34.52
N GLN A 68 -19.74 -2.21 -33.69
CA GLN A 68 -18.35 -2.01 -34.15
C GLN A 68 -17.93 -3.08 -35.16
N PHE A 69 -18.27 -4.35 -34.92
CA PHE A 69 -17.99 -5.43 -35.84
C PHE A 69 -18.66 -5.23 -37.20
N HIS A 70 -19.94 -4.84 -37.22
CA HIS A 70 -20.66 -4.55 -38.46
C HIS A 70 -20.03 -3.37 -39.22
N ARG A 71 -19.63 -2.32 -38.49
CA ARG A 71 -18.92 -1.18 -39.08
C ARG A 71 -17.61 -1.60 -39.76
N ILE A 72 -16.76 -2.36 -39.06
CA ILE A 72 -15.49 -2.86 -39.60
C ILE A 72 -15.74 -3.78 -40.79
N ARG A 73 -16.77 -4.63 -40.72
CA ARG A 73 -17.15 -5.53 -41.81
C ARG A 73 -17.55 -4.76 -43.07
N LEU A 74 -18.30 -3.66 -42.93
CA LEU A 74 -18.64 -2.77 -44.05
C LEU A 74 -17.41 -2.05 -44.60
N GLU A 75 -16.51 -1.56 -43.74
CA GLU A 75 -15.25 -0.94 -44.14
C GLU A 75 -14.37 -1.91 -44.95
N GLN A 76 -14.27 -3.18 -44.54
CA GLN A 76 -13.57 -4.22 -45.29
C GLN A 76 -14.22 -4.52 -46.64
N GLN A 77 -15.55 -4.60 -46.70
CA GLN A 77 -16.26 -4.83 -47.97
C GLN A 77 -16.03 -3.67 -48.96
N LEU A 78 -16.07 -2.42 -48.47
CA LEU A 78 -15.78 -1.24 -49.28
C LEU A 78 -14.34 -1.24 -49.81
N LEU A 79 -13.37 -1.68 -49.01
CA LEU A 79 -11.98 -1.85 -49.43
C LEU A 79 -11.81 -2.93 -50.51
N GLN A 80 -12.59 -4.02 -50.45
CA GLN A 80 -12.56 -5.09 -51.45
C GLN A 80 -13.25 -4.70 -52.77
N THR A 81 -14.26 -3.81 -52.73
CA THR A 81 -15.01 -3.37 -53.93
C THR A 81 -14.39 -2.18 -54.68
N ARG A 82 -13.33 -1.55 -54.16
CA ARG A 82 -12.66 -0.45 -54.87
C ARG A 82 -11.76 -1.00 -56.00
N PRO A 83 -11.94 -0.58 -57.27
CA PRO A 83 -11.05 -0.99 -58.36
C PRO A 83 -9.62 -0.50 -58.11
N THR A 84 -8.68 -1.42 -58.31
CA THR A 84 -7.26 -1.40 -57.93
C THR A 84 -6.38 -0.54 -58.83
N GLU A 85 -6.71 0.74 -59.01
CA GLU A 85 -5.83 1.68 -59.76
C GLU A 85 -5.39 2.91 -58.96
N ALA A 86 -5.96 3.16 -57.76
CA ALA A 86 -5.58 4.29 -56.90
C ALA A 86 -4.96 3.88 -55.54
N ALA A 87 -4.71 2.58 -55.31
CA ALA A 87 -4.36 2.05 -53.98
C ALA A 87 -2.85 2.03 -53.67
N ALA A 88 -1.97 2.09 -54.68
CA ALA A 88 -0.52 2.06 -54.48
C ALA A 88 0.02 3.22 -53.61
N PRO A 89 -0.29 4.50 -53.89
CA PRO A 89 0.28 5.60 -53.11
C PRO A 89 -0.29 5.68 -51.69
N ALA A 90 -1.55 5.25 -51.48
CA ALA A 90 -2.15 5.23 -50.15
C ALA A 90 -1.53 4.14 -49.26
N ALA A 91 -1.29 2.94 -49.82
CA ALA A 91 -0.63 1.86 -49.10
C ALA A 91 0.82 2.22 -48.73
N GLU A 92 1.55 2.88 -49.64
CA GLU A 92 2.93 3.35 -49.41
C GLU A 92 3.02 4.45 -48.34
N LEU A 93 2.04 5.36 -48.28
CA LEU A 93 1.96 6.36 -47.22
C LEU A 93 1.66 5.74 -45.85
N TRP A 94 0.79 4.72 -45.81
CA TRP A 94 0.50 3.99 -44.57
C TRP A 94 1.70 3.18 -44.10
N THR A 95 2.42 2.49 -44.99
CA THR A 95 3.65 1.77 -44.61
C THR A 95 4.75 2.73 -44.18
N SER A 96 4.94 3.85 -44.85
CA SER A 96 5.88 4.90 -44.46
C SER A 96 5.53 5.49 -43.09
N ARG A 97 4.24 5.76 -42.82
CA ARG A 97 3.76 6.23 -41.52
C ARG A 97 3.96 5.19 -40.42
N CYS A 98 3.67 3.92 -40.69
CA CYS A 98 3.92 2.83 -39.75
C CYS A 98 5.40 2.69 -39.44
N GLN A 99 6.28 2.77 -40.44
CA GLN A 99 7.74 2.75 -40.25
C GLN A 99 8.23 3.91 -39.39
N LEU A 100 7.72 5.13 -39.62
CA LEU A 100 8.03 6.30 -38.81
C LEU A 100 7.63 6.11 -37.34
N LEU A 101 6.42 5.62 -37.10
CA LEU A 101 5.93 5.33 -35.74
C LEU A 101 6.73 4.22 -35.05
N GLU A 102 7.14 3.19 -35.80
CA GLU A 102 8.01 2.15 -35.27
C GLU A 102 9.39 2.68 -34.89
N GLU A 103 9.96 3.59 -35.70
CA GLU A 103 11.22 4.25 -35.39
C GLU A 103 11.11 5.17 -34.17
N GLU A 104 10.03 5.94 -34.07
CA GLU A 104 9.74 6.77 -32.89
C GLU A 104 9.60 5.91 -31.64
N LEU A 105 8.85 4.80 -31.71
CA LEU A 105 8.71 3.86 -30.61
C LEU A 105 10.05 3.22 -30.22
N ARG A 106 10.90 2.89 -31.20
CA ARG A 106 12.26 2.38 -30.93
C ARG A 106 13.12 3.43 -30.25
N ARG A 107 13.08 4.69 -30.69
CA ARG A 107 13.81 5.81 -30.07
C ARG A 107 13.32 6.09 -28.66
N GLU A 108 12.01 6.07 -28.42
CA GLU A 108 11.44 6.22 -27.08
C GLU A 108 11.88 5.08 -26.16
N LYS A 109 11.83 3.81 -26.62
CA LYS A 109 12.32 2.66 -25.85
C LYS A 109 13.78 2.82 -25.46
N ILE A 110 14.64 3.21 -26.40
CA ILE A 110 16.07 3.46 -26.12
C ILE A 110 16.22 4.59 -25.10
N SER A 111 15.52 5.72 -25.27
CA SER A 111 15.58 6.83 -24.31
C SER A 111 15.09 6.46 -22.92
N HIS A 112 14.05 5.62 -22.82
CA HIS A 112 13.58 5.09 -21.55
C HIS A 112 14.59 4.16 -20.90
N GLN A 113 15.20 3.28 -21.69
CA GLN A 113 16.21 2.34 -21.21
C GLN A 113 17.47 3.07 -20.71
N GLU A 114 17.95 4.09 -21.42
CA GLU A 114 19.05 4.95 -20.97
C GLU A 114 18.72 5.69 -19.65
N LYS A 115 17.47 6.15 -19.49
CA LYS A 115 17.02 6.78 -18.24
C LYS A 115 16.95 5.76 -17.10
N GLU A 116 16.48 4.56 -17.36
CA GLU A 116 16.45 3.47 -16.39
C GLU A 116 17.86 3.10 -15.93
N GLU A 117 18.81 2.97 -16.86
CA GLU A 117 20.22 2.71 -16.58
C GLU A 117 20.83 3.85 -15.74
N SER A 118 20.61 5.11 -16.12
CA SER A 118 21.09 6.27 -15.34
C SER A 118 20.50 6.32 -13.93
N LEU A 119 19.20 6.01 -13.77
CA LEU A 119 18.56 5.97 -12.46
C LEU A 119 19.08 4.80 -11.63
N GLN A 120 19.33 3.65 -12.24
CA GLN A 120 19.94 2.50 -11.57
C GLN A 120 21.36 2.83 -11.10
N GLU A 121 22.19 3.46 -11.93
CA GLU A 121 23.53 3.94 -11.53
C GLU A 121 23.47 4.93 -10.37
N GLN A 122 22.50 5.87 -10.37
CA GLN A 122 22.30 6.82 -9.27
C GLN A 122 21.89 6.10 -7.97
N ILE A 123 20.98 5.12 -8.06
CA ILE A 123 20.58 4.31 -6.92
C ILE A 123 21.77 3.54 -6.37
N GLU A 124 22.56 2.90 -7.23
CA GLU A 124 23.76 2.18 -6.82
C GLU A 124 24.80 3.10 -6.17
N ALA A 125 25.03 4.30 -6.73
CA ALA A 125 25.93 5.29 -6.15
C ALA A 125 25.46 5.76 -4.77
N LEU A 126 24.16 6.04 -4.61
CA LEU A 126 23.56 6.42 -3.32
C LEU A 126 23.65 5.27 -2.30
N GLN A 127 23.38 4.04 -2.72
CA GLN A 127 23.53 2.86 -1.87
C GLN A 127 24.99 2.68 -1.41
N GLN A 128 25.95 2.87 -2.31
CA GLN A 128 27.39 2.83 -1.97
C GLN A 128 27.80 3.96 -1.02
N GLN A 129 27.21 5.16 -1.13
CA GLN A 129 27.43 6.26 -0.19
C GLN A 129 26.78 6.03 1.18
N LEU A 130 25.64 5.34 1.23
CA LEU A 130 24.93 5.02 2.46
C LEU A 130 25.57 3.84 3.22
N ARG A 131 26.12 2.83 2.53
CA ARG A 131 26.79 1.67 3.15
C ARG A 131 27.82 2.04 4.24
N PRO A 132 28.78 2.96 4.02
CA PRO A 132 29.74 3.33 5.07
C PRO A 132 29.13 4.21 6.18
N LYS A 133 28.03 4.95 5.93
CA LYS A 133 27.33 5.77 6.93
C LYS A 133 26.39 4.96 7.84
N VAL A 134 25.78 3.90 7.33
CA VAL A 134 24.93 2.98 8.11
C VAL A 134 25.78 1.98 8.91
N SER A 135 26.99 1.66 8.43
CA SER A 135 28.04 1.00 9.24
C SER A 135 28.80 2.02 10.10
N SER A 136 28.11 3.00 10.68
CA SER A 136 28.73 3.97 11.58
C SER A 136 29.32 3.25 12.79
N SER A 137 30.58 3.57 13.10
CA SER A 137 31.34 3.14 14.29
C SER A 137 30.49 3.13 15.57
N TRP A 138 29.59 4.09 15.71
CA TRP A 138 28.66 4.21 16.83
C TRP A 138 27.69 3.02 16.98
N PHE A 139 27.14 2.49 15.88
CA PHE A 139 26.23 1.33 15.94
C PHE A 139 26.97 0.07 16.39
N ARG A 140 28.17 -0.18 15.83
CA ARG A 140 29.04 -1.28 16.28
C ARG A 140 29.46 -1.13 17.74
N GLN A 141 29.75 0.10 18.18
CA GLN A 141 30.16 0.36 19.56
C GLN A 141 28.99 0.20 20.55
N ALA A 142 27.79 0.61 20.16
CA ALA A 142 26.57 0.38 20.93
C ALA A 142 26.23 -1.11 21.02
N GLU A 143 26.30 -1.84 19.89
CA GLU A 143 26.06 -3.28 19.82
C GLU A 143 27.06 -4.08 20.68
N ALA A 144 28.35 -3.69 20.65
CA ALA A 144 29.37 -4.28 21.52
C ALA A 144 29.12 -3.98 23.01
N ALA A 145 28.67 -2.77 23.35
CA ALA A 145 28.34 -2.40 24.73
C ALA A 145 27.12 -3.16 25.26
N PHE A 146 26.08 -3.34 24.44
CA PHE A 146 24.91 -4.14 24.80
C PHE A 146 25.25 -5.63 24.90
N GLY A 147 26.07 -6.17 23.98
CA GLY A 147 26.57 -7.54 24.04
C GLY A 147 27.33 -7.81 25.35
N ALA A 148 28.25 -6.93 25.73
CA ALA A 148 29.02 -7.05 26.98
C ALA A 148 28.11 -7.01 28.23
N ARG A 149 27.03 -6.22 28.21
CA ARG A 149 26.05 -6.17 29.30
C ARG A 149 25.24 -7.47 29.40
N ILE A 150 24.80 -8.02 28.27
CA ILE A 150 24.07 -9.29 28.20
C ILE A 150 24.94 -10.43 28.74
N GLU A 151 26.20 -10.51 28.33
CA GLU A 151 27.11 -11.54 28.83
C GLU A 151 27.33 -11.45 30.35
N ARG A 152 27.46 -10.24 30.89
CA ARG A 152 27.59 -10.04 32.33
C ARG A 152 26.36 -10.55 33.08
N LEU A 153 25.17 -10.17 32.61
CA LEU A 153 23.89 -10.63 33.19
C LEU A 153 23.76 -12.16 33.09
N ASN A 154 24.18 -12.76 31.98
CA ASN A 154 24.18 -14.22 31.83
C ASN A 154 25.13 -14.91 32.82
N ARG A 155 26.32 -14.35 33.05
CA ARG A 155 27.26 -14.87 34.06
C ARG A 155 26.67 -14.74 35.47
N GLU A 156 26.04 -13.61 35.80
CA GLU A 156 25.36 -13.42 37.09
C GLU A 156 24.16 -14.36 37.27
N LEU A 157 23.41 -14.62 36.19
CA LEU A 157 22.31 -15.57 36.21
C LEU A 157 22.81 -17.00 36.42
N ALA A 158 23.92 -17.38 35.76
CA ALA A 158 24.56 -18.67 35.96
C ALA A 158 25.08 -18.85 37.39
N THR A 159 25.70 -17.81 38.00
CA THR A 159 26.16 -17.89 39.39
C THR A 159 25.00 -17.97 40.38
N LYS A 160 23.93 -17.18 40.17
CA LYS A 160 22.71 -17.26 40.99
C LYS A 160 22.03 -18.64 40.88
N ASN A 161 21.96 -19.21 39.68
CA ASN A 161 21.42 -20.56 39.48
C ASN A 161 22.24 -21.63 40.21
N ARG A 162 23.57 -21.56 40.18
CA ARG A 162 24.42 -22.47 40.98
C ARG A 162 24.14 -22.32 42.47
N ARG A 163 24.00 -21.09 42.97
CA ARG A 163 23.68 -20.83 44.38
C ARG A 163 22.30 -21.35 44.78
N ILE A 164 21.31 -21.24 43.91
CA ILE A 164 19.98 -21.84 44.11
C ILE A 164 20.10 -23.37 44.20
N GLN A 165 20.88 -23.99 43.31
CA GLN A 165 21.11 -25.44 43.36
C GLN A 165 21.82 -25.87 44.65
N GLU A 166 22.81 -25.11 45.12
CA GLU A 166 23.47 -25.36 46.40
C GLU A 166 22.50 -25.25 47.57
N LEU A 167 21.69 -24.19 47.60
CA LEU A 167 20.64 -24.00 48.61
C LEU A 167 19.65 -25.18 48.59
N ASN A 168 19.18 -25.59 47.42
CA ASN A 168 18.30 -26.74 47.28
C ASN A 168 18.96 -28.02 47.83
N ARG A 169 20.24 -28.26 47.53
CA ARG A 169 20.99 -29.40 48.10
C ARG A 169 21.12 -29.32 49.63
N THR A 170 21.25 -28.12 50.21
CA THR A 170 21.25 -27.96 51.68
C THR A 170 19.87 -28.18 52.29
N VAL A 171 18.82 -27.69 51.65
CA VAL A 171 17.43 -27.90 52.08
C VAL A 171 17.08 -29.38 52.04
N GLU A 172 17.43 -30.10 50.97
CA GLU A 172 17.16 -31.53 50.87
C GLU A 172 17.96 -32.35 51.88
N ARG A 173 19.21 -31.98 52.20
CA ARG A 173 19.98 -32.59 53.30
C ARG A 173 19.30 -32.38 54.65
N LEU A 174 18.91 -31.15 54.98
CA LEU A 174 18.20 -30.82 56.23
C LEU A 174 16.85 -31.51 56.33
N LYS A 175 16.10 -31.63 55.22
CA LYS A 175 14.85 -32.41 55.17
C LYS A 175 15.11 -33.90 55.39
N GLY A 176 16.19 -34.45 54.83
CA GLY A 176 16.62 -35.83 55.03
C GLY A 176 17.00 -36.11 56.49
N GLU A 177 17.79 -35.24 57.11
CA GLU A 177 18.16 -35.31 58.53
C GLU A 177 16.93 -35.24 59.45
N ARG A 178 15.98 -34.33 59.15
CA ARG A 178 14.70 -34.24 59.88
C ARG A 178 13.84 -35.50 59.72
N ARG A 179 13.92 -36.17 58.58
CA ARG A 179 13.18 -37.41 58.30
C ARG A 179 13.86 -38.65 58.89
N GLY A 180 15.18 -38.61 59.13
CA GLY A 180 15.98 -39.66 59.75
C GLY A 180 16.15 -39.54 61.28
N ALA A 181 15.89 -38.36 61.86
CA ALA A 181 15.77 -38.21 63.30
C ALA A 181 14.54 -38.98 63.81
N PRO A 182 14.65 -39.86 64.82
CA PRO A 182 13.50 -40.58 65.34
C PRO A 182 12.49 -39.55 65.84
N SER A 183 11.28 -39.61 65.29
CA SER A 183 10.13 -38.87 65.81
C SER A 183 10.00 -39.20 67.29
N ALA A 184 10.30 -38.23 68.15
CA ALA A 184 9.96 -38.32 69.57
C ALA A 184 8.46 -38.67 69.69
N PRO A 185 8.07 -39.53 70.64
CA PRO A 185 6.70 -39.98 70.75
C PRO A 185 5.81 -38.80 71.09
N ARG A 186 4.85 -38.53 70.20
CA ARG A 186 3.72 -37.63 70.44
C ARG A 186 2.94 -38.22 71.61
N ARG A 187 3.17 -37.70 72.82
CA ARG A 187 2.37 -38.05 74.00
C ARG A 187 0.97 -37.48 73.80
N SER A 188 0.04 -38.36 73.44
CA SER A 188 -1.34 -38.23 73.82
C SER A 188 -1.42 -38.34 75.34
N ALA A 189 -1.84 -37.26 76.01
CA ALA A 189 -2.40 -37.31 77.34
C ALA A 189 -3.35 -36.13 77.48
N GLU A 190 -4.64 -36.45 77.44
CA GLU A 190 -5.73 -35.68 78.02
C GLU A 190 -5.55 -35.56 79.55
N SER A 191 -6.35 -34.67 80.15
CA SER A 191 -6.40 -34.24 81.57
C SER A 191 -5.31 -33.23 81.94
N GLY A 192 -5.55 -32.11 82.60
CA GLY A 192 -6.64 -31.59 83.44
C GLY A 192 -5.98 -30.54 84.37
N PRO A 193 -6.67 -29.50 84.85
CA PRO A 193 -6.04 -28.38 85.56
C PRO A 193 -5.96 -28.62 87.07
N CYS A 194 -4.88 -28.18 87.74
CA CYS A 194 -4.80 -27.81 89.17
C CYS A 194 -3.42 -27.17 89.43
N ALA A 195 -3.31 -25.88 89.78
CA ALA A 195 -3.46 -25.31 91.13
C ALA A 195 -2.46 -25.91 92.16
N GLY A 196 -1.54 -25.08 92.68
CA GLY A 196 -0.64 -25.42 93.81
C GLY A 196 -1.38 -25.44 95.16
N PRO A 197 -0.73 -25.29 96.34
CA PRO A 197 0.70 -25.10 96.68
C PRO A 197 1.18 -25.95 97.91
N THR A 198 2.25 -25.49 98.59
CA THR A 198 2.72 -25.74 100.00
C THR A 198 3.90 -26.73 100.24
N GLY A 199 4.94 -26.25 100.96
CA GLY A 199 6.27 -26.88 101.23
C GLY A 199 6.32 -27.86 102.42
N PRO A 200 7.39 -27.95 103.27
CA PRO A 200 8.74 -27.33 103.23
C PRO A 200 9.93 -28.29 103.62
N GLN A 201 11.17 -27.77 103.49
CA GLN A 201 12.39 -27.96 104.33
C GLN A 201 13.07 -29.36 104.52
N GLN A 202 14.35 -29.49 104.14
CA GLN A 202 15.54 -29.64 105.03
C GLN A 202 16.80 -30.23 104.33
N HIS A 203 17.89 -29.47 104.44
CA HIS A 203 19.31 -29.80 104.68
C HIS A 203 20.07 -30.99 104.03
N ALA A 204 21.17 -30.60 103.37
CA ALA A 204 22.58 -30.96 103.65
C ALA A 204 23.33 -31.98 102.76
N ALA A 205 24.45 -31.45 102.24
CA ALA A 205 25.82 -31.99 102.22
C ALA A 205 26.28 -32.90 101.05
N GLY A 206 27.40 -32.44 100.44
CA GLY A 206 28.35 -33.21 99.63
C GLY A 206 27.88 -33.46 98.20
N THR A 207 28.69 -33.35 97.14
CA THR A 207 30.14 -33.39 97.03
C THR A 207 30.50 -32.87 95.62
N ASN A 208 31.69 -32.29 95.48
CA ASN A 208 32.29 -31.76 94.27
C ASN A 208 32.15 -32.67 93.04
N MET A 209 31.73 -32.11 91.90
CA MET A 209 32.27 -32.44 90.58
C MET A 209 32.17 -31.20 89.70
N GLU A 210 33.32 -30.78 89.19
CA GLU A 210 33.48 -29.77 88.15
C GLU A 210 32.91 -30.33 86.85
N GLU A 211 31.77 -29.80 86.40
CA GLU A 211 31.38 -29.83 85.00
C GLU A 211 31.27 -28.39 84.53
N GLU A 212 32.19 -28.00 83.63
CA GLU A 212 32.15 -26.77 82.86
C GLU A 212 30.80 -26.67 82.13
N THR A 213 29.82 -26.07 82.81
CA THR A 213 28.53 -25.75 82.24
C THR A 213 28.68 -24.44 81.49
N PHE A 214 28.57 -24.49 80.17
CA PHE A 214 28.49 -23.31 79.29
C PHE A 214 27.52 -22.27 79.87
N PRO A 215 27.83 -20.96 79.80
CA PRO A 215 26.89 -19.95 80.24
C PRO A 215 25.60 -20.10 79.42
N ALA A 216 24.48 -20.36 80.11
CA ALA A 216 23.16 -20.40 79.51
C ALA A 216 22.98 -19.12 78.69
N ALA A 217 22.76 -19.26 77.38
CA ALA A 217 22.55 -18.12 76.50
C ALA A 217 21.37 -17.32 77.07
N GLN A 218 21.66 -16.14 77.64
CA GLN A 218 20.68 -15.19 78.19
C GLN A 218 19.84 -14.53 77.08
N ASN A 219 19.53 -15.28 76.03
CA ASN A 219 18.62 -14.92 74.97
C ASN A 219 17.32 -15.72 75.08
N GLU A 220 16.88 -16.04 76.29
CA GLU A 220 15.46 -16.30 76.53
C GLU A 220 14.70 -14.97 76.47
N LYS A 221 14.73 -14.32 75.29
CA LYS A 221 13.72 -13.32 74.98
C LYS A 221 12.41 -14.08 74.94
N THR A 222 11.64 -13.99 76.03
CA THR A 222 10.27 -14.49 76.07
C THR A 222 9.55 -13.90 74.86
N TYR A 223 9.22 -14.74 73.89
CA TYR A 223 8.54 -14.30 72.68
C TYR A 223 7.24 -13.62 73.09
N GLN A 224 7.17 -12.31 72.90
CA GLN A 224 5.98 -11.50 73.07
C GLN A 224 5.36 -11.39 71.68
N PRO A 225 4.26 -12.10 71.37
CA PRO A 225 3.63 -12.04 70.06
C PRO A 225 3.24 -10.61 69.66
N THR A 226 3.01 -9.74 70.65
CA THR A 226 2.65 -8.33 70.51
C THR A 226 3.81 -7.42 70.11
N ALA A 227 5.07 -7.87 70.20
CA ALA A 227 6.23 -7.08 69.80
C ALA A 227 6.29 -6.82 68.28
N PHE A 228 5.54 -7.61 67.49
CA PHE A 228 5.38 -7.45 66.03
C PHE A 228 4.00 -6.95 65.61
N THR A 229 3.05 -6.75 66.54
CA THR A 229 1.71 -6.23 66.25
C THR A 229 1.65 -4.70 66.39
N GLY A 230 2.76 -4.00 66.13
CA GLY A 230 2.85 -2.56 66.18
C GLY A 230 2.18 -1.86 64.99
N SER A 231 2.03 -0.54 65.10
CA SER A 231 1.42 0.37 64.11
C SER A 231 1.93 0.20 62.67
N HIS A 232 3.09 -0.42 62.45
CA HIS A 232 3.66 -0.74 61.14
C HIS A 232 2.70 -1.47 60.19
N ILE A 233 1.84 -2.37 60.67
CA ILE A 233 0.89 -3.05 59.76
C ILE A 233 -0.15 -2.05 59.22
N SER A 234 -0.60 -1.10 60.04
CA SER A 234 -1.55 -0.07 59.62
C SER A 234 -0.90 0.97 58.71
N GLU A 235 0.35 1.36 58.99
CA GLU A 235 1.15 2.27 58.14
C GLU A 235 1.35 1.68 56.74
N VAL A 236 1.71 0.38 56.64
CA VAL A 236 1.88 -0.31 55.36
C VAL A 236 0.56 -0.42 54.60
N LEU A 237 -0.57 -0.64 55.29
CA LEU A 237 -1.89 -0.67 54.64
C LEU A 237 -2.28 0.70 54.08
N GLN A 238 -2.06 1.77 54.85
CA GLN A 238 -2.32 3.14 54.40
C GLN A 238 -1.42 3.55 53.23
N GLU A 239 -0.14 3.17 53.26
CA GLU A 239 0.78 3.39 52.13
C GLU A 239 0.36 2.56 50.90
N ASN A 240 -0.12 1.33 51.09
CA ASN A 240 -0.65 0.52 49.99
C ASN A 240 -1.88 1.16 49.34
N GLU A 241 -2.80 1.71 50.15
CA GLU A 241 -3.96 2.48 49.67
C GLU A 241 -3.52 3.73 48.90
N ALA A 242 -2.61 4.53 49.46
CA ALA A 242 -2.09 5.72 48.78
C ALA A 242 -1.36 5.38 47.46
N LEU A 243 -0.62 4.28 47.42
CA LEU A 243 0.04 3.79 46.20
C LEU A 243 -0.98 3.30 45.16
N ARG A 244 -2.07 2.64 45.59
CA ARG A 244 -3.16 2.25 44.68
C ARG A 244 -3.82 3.46 44.05
N GLU A 245 -4.17 4.47 44.85
CA GLU A 245 -4.72 5.73 44.35
C GLU A 245 -3.76 6.43 43.38
N ARG A 246 -2.45 6.43 43.68
CA ARG A 246 -1.43 7.01 42.80
C ARG A 246 -1.33 6.26 41.48
N VAL A 247 -1.41 4.92 41.50
CA VAL A 247 -1.40 4.09 40.29
C VAL A 247 -2.66 4.34 39.46
N GLU A 248 -3.84 4.42 40.08
CA GLU A 248 -5.08 4.75 39.39
C GLU A 248 -5.03 6.13 38.73
N GLN A 249 -4.49 7.14 39.42
CA GLN A 249 -4.30 8.49 38.86
C GLN A 249 -3.34 8.48 37.66
N LEU A 250 -2.22 7.76 37.77
CA LEU A 250 -1.25 7.64 36.67
C LEU A 250 -1.82 6.88 35.48
N GLN A 251 -2.63 5.84 35.71
CA GLN A 251 -3.35 5.14 34.65
C GLN A 251 -4.30 6.07 33.93
N LEU A 252 -5.11 6.83 34.66
CA LEU A 252 -6.06 7.78 34.09
C LEU A 252 -5.36 8.93 33.32
N GLN A 253 -4.20 9.38 33.78
CA GLN A 253 -3.37 10.34 33.03
C GLN A 253 -2.81 9.71 31.75
N SER A 254 -2.25 8.50 31.83
CA SER A 254 -1.74 7.80 30.65
C SER A 254 -2.84 7.53 29.62
N GLU A 255 -4.05 7.20 30.05
CA GLU A 255 -5.20 7.00 29.16
C GLU A 255 -5.61 8.30 28.47
N LYS A 256 -5.66 9.42 29.21
CA LYS A 256 -5.95 10.75 28.63
C LYS A 256 -4.89 11.16 27.62
N ASP A 257 -3.61 11.03 27.96
CA ASP A 257 -2.51 11.38 27.06
C ASP A 257 -2.54 10.51 25.80
N GLN A 258 -2.83 9.21 25.93
CA GLN A 258 -3.01 8.31 24.79
C GLN A 258 -4.19 8.72 23.91
N GLU A 259 -5.33 9.09 24.51
CA GLU A 259 -6.48 9.58 23.75
C GLU A 259 -6.20 10.90 23.02
N GLU A 260 -5.50 11.83 23.66
CA GLU A 260 -5.12 13.11 23.06
C GLU A 260 -4.19 12.90 21.86
N LEU A 261 -3.13 12.10 22.03
CA LEU A 261 -2.23 11.72 20.94
C LEU A 261 -2.98 11.00 19.81
N GLN A 262 -3.92 10.11 20.14
CA GLN A 262 -4.72 9.42 19.14
C GLN A 262 -5.65 10.37 18.37
N LYS A 263 -6.26 11.35 19.06
CA LYS A 263 -7.09 12.38 18.43
C LYS A 263 -6.25 13.27 17.50
N GLU A 264 -5.07 13.70 17.94
CA GLU A 264 -4.15 14.50 17.13
C GLU A 264 -3.66 13.74 15.89
N ALA A 265 -3.25 12.48 16.05
CA ALA A 265 -2.82 11.65 14.93
C ALA A 265 -3.95 11.46 13.89
N ASN A 266 -5.17 11.22 14.35
CA ASN A 266 -6.34 11.10 13.49
C ASN A 266 -6.66 12.42 12.76
N GLN A 267 -6.57 13.56 13.44
CA GLN A 267 -6.76 14.87 12.83
C GLN A 267 -5.70 15.16 11.76
N GLN A 268 -4.43 14.91 12.08
CA GLN A 268 -3.32 15.08 11.13
C GLN A 268 -3.50 14.19 9.90
N ALA A 269 -3.81 12.90 10.09
CA ALA A 269 -4.12 11.98 8.99
C ALA A 269 -5.29 12.49 8.13
N GLY A 270 -6.37 12.97 8.76
CA GLY A 270 -7.52 13.56 8.07
C GLY A 270 -7.13 14.77 7.22
N THR A 271 -6.37 15.72 7.78
CA THR A 271 -5.93 16.90 7.03
C THR A 271 -5.01 16.56 5.87
N LEU A 272 -4.10 15.59 6.03
CA LEU A 272 -3.22 15.12 4.95
C LEU A 272 -4.01 14.44 3.83
N CYS A 273 -5.00 13.60 4.18
CA CYS A 273 -5.89 12.98 3.20
C CYS A 273 -6.71 14.03 2.42
N CYS A 274 -7.26 15.03 3.10
CA CYS A 274 -7.98 16.13 2.45
C CYS A 274 -7.09 16.89 1.46
N ARG A 275 -5.89 17.31 1.90
CA ARG A 275 -4.93 18.03 1.04
C ARG A 275 -4.49 17.21 -0.18
N LEU A 276 -4.27 15.90 0.00
CA LEU A 276 -3.91 15.02 -1.11
C LEU A 276 -5.05 14.91 -2.12
N ARG A 277 -6.29 14.80 -1.63
CA ARG A 277 -7.49 14.75 -2.47
C ARG A 277 -7.74 16.05 -3.22
N GLU A 278 -7.51 17.19 -2.58
CA GLU A 278 -7.60 18.51 -3.23
C GLU A 278 -6.56 18.64 -4.34
N ARG A 279 -5.29 18.33 -4.05
CA ARG A 279 -4.21 18.36 -5.06
C ARG A 279 -4.48 17.44 -6.25
N SER A 280 -4.98 16.23 -6.01
CA SER A 280 -5.31 15.32 -7.11
C SER A 280 -6.52 15.82 -7.93
N ALA A 281 -7.52 16.41 -7.28
CA ALA A 281 -8.63 17.06 -7.97
C ALA A 281 -8.18 18.27 -8.80
N GLU A 282 -7.30 19.11 -8.27
CA GLU A 282 -6.70 20.25 -8.97
C GLU A 282 -5.91 19.79 -10.19
N GLN A 283 -5.04 18.78 -10.05
CA GLN A 283 -4.28 18.20 -11.17
C GLN A 283 -5.19 17.68 -12.27
N LEU A 284 -6.24 16.91 -11.91
CA LEU A 284 -7.23 16.42 -12.87
C LEU A 284 -7.98 17.57 -13.55
N SER A 285 -8.32 18.64 -12.82
CA SER A 285 -8.98 19.81 -13.38
C SER A 285 -8.08 20.57 -14.37
N SER A 286 -6.79 20.73 -14.03
CA SER A 286 -5.79 21.37 -14.89
C SER A 286 -5.59 20.59 -16.18
N MET A 287 -5.41 19.27 -16.07
CA MET A 287 -5.25 18.38 -17.22
C MET A 287 -6.48 18.42 -18.14
N LYS A 288 -7.69 18.40 -17.57
CA LYS A 288 -8.94 18.53 -18.34
C LYS A 288 -9.03 19.89 -19.05
N ALA A 289 -8.66 20.98 -18.38
CA ALA A 289 -8.67 22.31 -18.96
C ALA A 289 -7.64 22.45 -20.11
N GLU A 290 -6.45 21.89 -19.94
CA GLU A 290 -5.44 21.84 -21.00
C GLU A 290 -5.89 21.02 -22.19
N HIS A 291 -6.47 19.85 -21.96
CA HIS A 291 -7.02 19.02 -23.03
C HIS A 291 -8.08 19.75 -23.84
N LEU A 292 -9.02 20.44 -23.17
CA LEU A 292 -10.04 21.26 -23.84
C LEU A 292 -9.40 22.38 -24.67
N ARG A 293 -8.40 23.09 -24.12
CA ARG A 293 -7.66 24.11 -24.87
C ARG A 293 -6.99 23.55 -26.12
N VAL A 294 -6.41 22.36 -26.05
CA VAL A 294 -5.78 21.69 -27.20
C VAL A 294 -6.84 21.34 -28.25
N LEU A 295 -7.98 20.78 -27.85
CA LEU A 295 -9.08 20.50 -28.77
C LEU A 295 -9.59 21.75 -29.47
N ASP A 296 -9.73 22.86 -28.76
CA ASP A 296 -10.19 24.12 -29.35
C ASP A 296 -9.15 24.71 -30.32
N ARG A 297 -7.85 24.61 -30.00
CA ARG A 297 -6.78 24.98 -30.95
C ARG A 297 -6.82 24.14 -32.22
N LEU A 298 -7.01 22.82 -32.10
CA LEU A 298 -7.10 21.92 -33.25
C LEU A 298 -8.33 22.25 -34.11
N ARG A 299 -9.49 22.50 -33.49
CA ARG A 299 -10.70 22.93 -34.19
C ARG A 299 -10.48 24.26 -34.93
N ALA A 300 -9.86 25.24 -34.27
CA ALA A 300 -9.57 26.53 -34.87
C ALA A 300 -8.59 26.40 -36.05
N ALA A 301 -7.51 25.63 -35.90
CA ALA A 301 -6.56 25.37 -36.98
C ALA A 301 -7.24 24.69 -38.18
N HIS A 302 -8.04 23.66 -37.93
CA HIS A 302 -8.80 22.99 -38.98
C HIS A 302 -9.78 23.96 -39.68
N ALA A 303 -10.48 24.81 -38.93
CA ALA A 303 -11.38 25.81 -39.51
C ALA A 303 -10.63 26.84 -40.38
N LEU A 304 -9.40 27.21 -40.02
CA LEU A 304 -8.57 28.13 -40.82
C LEU A 304 -8.08 27.48 -42.11
N GLU A 305 -7.53 26.26 -42.03
CA GLU A 305 -7.02 25.52 -43.19
C GLU A 305 -8.13 25.15 -44.18
N HIS A 306 -9.32 24.81 -43.66
CA HIS A 306 -10.50 24.47 -44.46
C HIS A 306 -11.47 25.64 -44.62
N SER A 307 -11.05 26.86 -44.33
CA SER A 307 -11.89 28.02 -44.53
C SER A 307 -12.22 28.17 -46.02
N SER A 308 -13.44 28.62 -46.32
CA SER A 308 -13.86 28.89 -47.70
C SER A 308 -12.91 29.87 -48.40
N SER A 309 -12.32 30.80 -47.66
CA SER A 309 -11.28 31.71 -48.16
C SER A 309 -10.03 30.96 -48.60
N LYS A 310 -9.51 30.04 -47.77
CA LYS A 310 -8.32 29.25 -48.13
C LYS A 310 -8.57 28.34 -49.32
N VAL A 311 -9.75 27.71 -49.38
CA VAL A 311 -10.17 26.89 -50.53
C VAL A 311 -10.29 27.75 -51.79
N ALA A 312 -10.89 28.95 -51.69
CA ALA A 312 -11.00 29.88 -52.80
C ALA A 312 -9.63 30.39 -53.28
N GLU A 313 -8.69 30.69 -52.37
CA GLU A 313 -7.31 31.05 -52.73
C GLU A 313 -6.63 29.95 -53.53
N LEU A 314 -6.71 28.70 -53.09
CA LEU A 314 -6.12 27.57 -53.79
C LEU A 314 -6.82 27.32 -55.14
N SER A 315 -8.15 27.43 -55.19
CA SER A 315 -8.92 27.32 -56.43
C SER A 315 -8.54 28.42 -57.44
N ASN A 316 -8.37 29.66 -56.99
CA ASN A 316 -7.94 30.76 -57.86
C ASN A 316 -6.53 30.52 -58.39
N LYS A 317 -5.59 30.05 -57.56
CA LYS A 317 -4.23 29.68 -58.00
C LYS A 317 -4.28 28.58 -59.05
N LEU A 318 -5.06 27.52 -58.82
CA LEU A 318 -5.24 26.44 -59.78
C LEU A 318 -5.79 26.98 -61.11
N GLN A 319 -6.85 27.79 -61.07
CA GLN A 319 -7.47 28.35 -62.25
C GLN A 319 -6.52 29.27 -63.04
N THR A 320 -5.68 30.06 -62.36
CA THR A 320 -4.65 30.86 -63.05
C THR A 320 -3.62 29.99 -63.76
N GLN A 321 -3.19 28.89 -63.13
CA GLN A 321 -2.28 27.93 -63.75
C GLN A 321 -2.94 27.22 -64.95
N GLU A 322 -4.22 26.85 -64.85
CA GLU A 322 -4.98 26.26 -65.95
C GLU A 322 -5.09 27.20 -67.16
N VAL A 323 -5.35 28.50 -66.93
CA VAL A 323 -5.39 29.49 -68.00
C VAL A 323 -4.03 29.63 -68.67
N ALA A 324 -2.95 29.69 -67.88
CA ALA A 324 -1.58 29.74 -68.42
C ALA A 324 -1.25 28.50 -69.26
N MET A 325 -1.62 27.30 -68.78
CA MET A 325 -1.43 26.05 -69.54
C MET A 325 -2.22 26.06 -70.85
N LYS A 326 -3.49 26.49 -70.84
CA LYS A 326 -4.30 26.62 -72.07
C LYS A 326 -3.68 27.59 -73.06
N HIS A 327 -3.15 28.72 -72.58
CA HIS A 327 -2.45 29.68 -73.44
C HIS A 327 -1.19 29.07 -74.07
N LEU A 328 -0.36 28.38 -73.29
CA LEU A 328 0.82 27.69 -73.80
C LEU A 328 0.46 26.58 -74.80
N GLN A 329 -0.59 25.81 -74.55
CA GLN A 329 -1.10 24.81 -75.50
C GLN A 329 -1.56 25.46 -76.82
N GLN A 330 -2.24 26.60 -76.75
CA GLN A 330 -2.65 27.36 -77.92
C GLN A 330 -1.44 27.87 -78.72
N GLN A 331 -0.43 28.44 -78.03
CA GLN A 331 0.82 28.86 -78.67
C GLN A 331 1.55 27.69 -79.35
N LEU A 332 1.61 26.52 -78.71
CA LEU A 332 2.18 25.31 -79.32
C LEU A 332 1.43 24.88 -80.57
N LYS A 333 0.10 24.97 -80.55
CA LYS A 333 -0.74 24.65 -81.71
C LYS A 333 -0.48 25.60 -82.88
N GLU A 334 -0.45 26.91 -82.63
CA GLU A 334 -0.15 27.93 -83.65
C GLU A 334 1.27 27.78 -84.23
N LEU A 335 2.27 27.47 -83.37
CA LEU A 335 3.62 27.16 -83.81
C LEU A 335 3.68 25.89 -84.67
N GLN A 336 2.84 24.89 -84.36
CA GLN A 336 2.76 23.68 -85.16
C GLN A 336 2.11 23.93 -86.52
N GLU A 337 1.02 24.69 -86.57
CA GLU A 337 0.35 25.08 -87.82
C GLU A 337 1.27 25.93 -88.72
N SER A 338 2.01 26.88 -88.14
CA SER A 338 2.98 27.68 -88.89
C SER A 338 4.17 26.83 -89.39
N LYS A 339 4.65 25.87 -88.59
CA LYS A 339 5.66 24.89 -89.02
C LYS A 339 5.15 24.06 -90.21
N GLU A 340 3.91 23.58 -90.16
CA GLU A 340 3.30 22.83 -91.26
C GLU A 340 3.17 23.70 -92.52
N ALA A 341 2.73 24.94 -92.39
CA ALA A 341 2.65 25.90 -93.50
C ALA A 341 4.04 26.16 -94.12
N LEU A 342 5.08 26.34 -93.30
CA LEU A 342 6.46 26.49 -93.76
C LEU A 342 6.96 25.23 -94.48
N CYS A 343 6.66 24.04 -93.97
CA CYS A 343 6.99 22.78 -94.64
C CYS A 343 6.30 22.67 -96.02
N ILE A 344 5.04 23.07 -96.14
CA ILE A 344 4.33 23.12 -97.41
C ILE A 344 5.00 24.13 -98.36
N SER A 345 5.34 25.33 -97.88
CA SER A 345 6.01 26.36 -98.67
C SER A 345 7.37 25.88 -99.18
N ARG A 346 8.19 25.25 -98.33
CA ARG A 346 9.49 24.68 -98.73
C ARG A 346 9.33 23.60 -99.80
N ARG A 347 8.37 22.68 -99.65
CA ARG A 347 8.10 21.65 -100.67
C ARG A 347 7.70 22.26 -102.01
N ARG A 348 6.89 23.33 -101.99
CA ARG A 348 6.52 24.07 -103.21
C ARG A 348 7.73 24.74 -103.83
N GLU A 349 8.56 25.39 -103.04
CA GLU A 349 9.81 26.03 -103.48
C GLU A 349 10.77 25.00 -104.11
N GLU A 350 11.01 23.87 -103.46
CA GLU A 350 11.83 22.77 -104.00
C GLU A 350 11.29 22.24 -105.32
N ALA A 351 9.96 22.11 -105.46
CA ALA A 351 9.34 21.69 -106.71
C ALA A 351 9.53 22.73 -107.82
N LEU A 352 9.39 24.02 -107.50
CA LEU A 352 9.64 25.11 -108.46
C LEU A 352 11.13 25.19 -108.85
N GLN A 353 12.06 25.05 -107.91
CA GLN A 353 13.50 24.99 -108.18
C GLN A 353 13.83 23.82 -109.14
N LYS A 354 13.29 22.63 -108.89
CA LYS A 354 13.45 21.48 -109.81
C LYS A 354 12.92 21.79 -111.22
N GLN A 355 11.76 22.45 -111.33
CA GLN A 355 11.22 22.84 -112.64
C GLN A 355 12.10 23.87 -113.36
N VAL A 356 12.65 24.87 -112.67
CA VAL A 356 13.56 25.87 -113.25
C VAL A 356 14.84 25.20 -113.74
N ILE A 357 15.42 24.30 -112.94
CA ILE A 357 16.61 23.53 -113.34
C ILE A 357 16.33 22.72 -114.60
N ILE A 358 15.21 21.97 -114.66
CA ILE A 358 14.83 21.20 -115.84
C ILE A 358 14.66 22.10 -117.08
N LYS A 359 13.98 23.24 -116.94
CA LYS A 359 13.79 24.19 -118.06
C LYS A 359 15.10 24.84 -118.52
N GLY A 360 16.04 25.09 -117.59
CA GLY A 360 17.35 25.67 -117.88
C GLY A 360 18.32 24.72 -118.59
N TYR A 361 18.11 23.39 -118.52
CA TYR A 361 18.88 22.40 -119.29
C TYR A 361 18.30 22.12 -120.69
N THR A 362 17.07 22.56 -120.97
CA THR A 362 16.38 22.38 -122.27
C THR A 362 16.47 23.59 -123.20
N ALA A 363 17.16 24.65 -122.80
CA ALA A 363 17.54 25.80 -123.62
C ALA A 363 19.05 25.78 -123.80
#